data_AF-A0A496YNF1-F1
#
_entry.id   AF-A0A496YNF1-F1
#
_cell.length_a   1.000
_cell.length_b   1.000
_cell.length_c   1.000
_cell.angle_alpha   90.00
_cell.angle_beta   90.00
_cell.angle_gamma   90.00
#
_symmetry.space_group_name_H-M   'P 1'
#
loop_
_entity.id
_entity.type
_entity.pdbx_description
1 polymer ?
#
loop_
_entity_poly.entity_id
_entity_poly.type
_entity_poly.pdbx_seq_one_letter_code
_entity_poly.pdbx_strand_id
1 'polypeptide(L)'
;MENDLKSLSVHQAVRGIIRLLPRISDENLIRLTYLGKWLSNDPEVIGGVEKVRYLLETPGHPAKALFKRVLEYLPAERRIRLFETLFNGAWFKGGKVRDHWEMELGFRPPFIMILSPTLHCNLRCKGCYTLRYGMKPELSLEAVYRLLTECEELGIYFITILGGEPRVYPHLFTMLEKHPSIFFQVYTNGTLMTKEKAERFAEAGNTAVVISIEGGEGETDAYAARWGRLADRVWAQEYEKGEISSERDGSSLSDSNVSPFMEWEKMHGHERIHQGHEGPEGH
;
A
#
# COMPACT_ATOMS: atom_id res chain seq x y z
N MET A 1 -12.90 -6.96 -33.09
CA MET A 1 -11.75 -7.84 -33.43
C MET A 1 -10.46 -7.03 -33.66
N GLU A 2 -10.47 -5.98 -34.48
CA GLU A 2 -9.26 -5.16 -34.74
C GLU A 2 -8.80 -4.31 -33.53
N ASN A 3 -9.75 -3.83 -32.71
CA ASN A 3 -9.45 -3.17 -31.42
C ASN A 3 -8.87 -4.13 -30.36
N ASP A 4 -9.15 -5.43 -30.46
CA ASP A 4 -8.71 -6.44 -29.49
C ASP A 4 -7.26 -6.89 -29.73
N LEU A 5 -6.84 -7.00 -30.99
CA LEU A 5 -5.44 -7.26 -31.32
C LEU A 5 -4.53 -6.07 -30.96
N LYS A 6 -5.03 -4.84 -31.13
CA LYS A 6 -4.31 -3.62 -30.71
C LYS A 6 -4.24 -3.52 -29.19
N SER A 7 -5.31 -3.83 -28.46
CA SER A 7 -5.29 -3.82 -26.98
C SER A 7 -4.35 -4.90 -26.43
N LEU A 8 -4.36 -6.11 -27.02
CA LEU A 8 -3.50 -7.22 -26.60
C LEU A 8 -2.00 -6.91 -26.82
N SER A 9 -1.66 -6.34 -27.97
CA SER A 9 -0.27 -5.96 -28.28
C SER A 9 0.23 -4.80 -27.42
N VAL A 10 -0.62 -3.82 -27.13
CA VAL A 10 -0.30 -2.74 -26.16
C VAL A 10 -0.12 -3.30 -24.75
N HIS A 11 -0.98 -4.21 -24.30
CA HIS A 11 -0.83 -4.87 -22.99
C HIS A 11 0.51 -5.62 -22.89
N GLN A 12 0.89 -6.38 -23.92
CA GLN A 12 2.18 -7.09 -23.93
C GLN A 12 3.36 -6.11 -23.91
N ALA A 13 3.27 -5.00 -24.65
CA ALA A 13 4.30 -3.96 -24.64
C ALA A 13 4.45 -3.33 -23.24
N VAL A 14 3.35 -2.97 -22.59
CA VAL A 14 3.36 -2.41 -21.22
C VAL A 14 3.98 -3.40 -20.22
N ARG A 15 3.60 -4.68 -20.28
CA ARG A 15 4.21 -5.73 -19.43
C ARG A 15 5.71 -5.87 -19.69
N GLY A 16 6.13 -5.79 -20.95
CA GLY A 16 7.54 -5.77 -21.34
C GLY A 16 8.30 -4.60 -20.73
N ILE A 17 7.74 -3.39 -20.82
CA ILE A 17 8.32 -2.18 -20.23
C ILE A 17 8.47 -2.33 -18.71
N ILE A 18 7.41 -2.76 -18.01
CA ILE A 18 7.42 -2.91 -16.54
C ILE A 18 8.48 -3.92 -16.09
N ARG A 19 8.66 -5.02 -16.83
CA ARG A 19 9.72 -6.00 -16.56
C ARG A 19 11.11 -5.39 -16.67
N LEU A 20 11.31 -4.45 -17.60
CA LEU A 20 12.59 -3.79 -17.84
C LEU A 20 12.86 -2.62 -16.90
N LEU A 21 11.82 -1.95 -16.35
CA LEU A 21 11.94 -0.75 -15.51
C LEU A 21 13.07 -0.78 -14.45
N PRO A 22 13.30 -1.87 -13.67
CA PRO A 22 14.34 -1.87 -12.64
C PRO A 22 15.76 -1.81 -13.19
N ARG A 23 15.94 -2.11 -14.48
CA ARG A 23 17.25 -2.10 -15.16
C ARG A 23 17.53 -0.77 -15.85
N ILE A 24 16.55 0.15 -15.85
CA ILE A 24 16.65 1.42 -16.55
C ILE A 24 17.23 2.46 -15.58
N SER A 25 18.29 3.14 -15.99
CA SER A 25 18.85 4.26 -15.22
C SER A 25 17.86 5.42 -15.11
N ASP A 26 17.99 6.25 -14.07
CA ASP A 26 17.16 7.45 -13.90
C ASP A 26 17.18 8.35 -15.14
N GLU A 27 18.35 8.51 -15.76
CA GLU A 27 18.50 9.31 -16.98
C GLU A 27 17.69 8.73 -18.15
N ASN A 28 17.69 7.41 -18.31
CA ASN A 28 16.90 6.75 -19.34
C ASN A 28 15.39 6.78 -19.02
N LEU A 29 15.00 6.68 -17.75
CA LEU A 29 13.60 6.88 -17.34
C LEU A 29 13.12 8.29 -17.66
N ILE A 30 13.93 9.31 -17.36
CA ILE A 30 13.66 10.70 -17.72
C ILE A 30 13.50 10.83 -19.24
N ARG A 31 14.42 10.29 -20.05
CA ARG A 31 14.29 10.29 -21.53
C ARG A 31 13.00 9.63 -22.01
N LEU A 32 12.61 8.50 -21.41
CA LEU A 32 11.34 7.82 -21.72
C LEU A 32 10.12 8.68 -21.40
N THR A 33 10.16 9.54 -20.38
CA THR A 33 9.06 10.48 -20.14
C THR A 33 8.89 11.50 -21.28
N TYR A 34 9.98 11.94 -21.92
CA TYR A 34 9.87 12.83 -23.08
C TYR A 34 9.23 12.13 -24.27
N LEU A 35 9.61 10.87 -24.51
CA LEU A 35 8.98 10.04 -25.53
C LEU A 35 7.50 9.77 -25.22
N GLY A 36 7.16 9.47 -23.96
CA GLY A 36 5.78 9.25 -23.53
C GLY A 36 4.88 10.47 -23.75
N LYS A 37 5.40 11.68 -23.53
CA LYS A 37 4.70 12.93 -23.85
C LYS A 37 4.49 13.11 -25.36
N TRP A 38 5.43 12.68 -26.19
CA TRP A 38 5.31 12.74 -27.65
C TRP A 38 4.31 11.71 -28.22
N LEU A 39 4.21 10.54 -27.58
CA LEU A 39 3.36 9.43 -28.02
C LEU A 39 1.88 9.57 -27.62
N SER A 40 1.54 10.51 -26.74
CA SER A 40 0.18 10.69 -26.23
C SER A 40 -0.31 12.12 -26.40
N ASN A 41 -1.54 12.27 -26.85
CA ASN A 41 -2.26 13.56 -26.87
C ASN A 41 -3.24 13.71 -25.70
N ASP A 42 -3.30 12.72 -24.81
CA ASP A 42 -4.19 12.72 -23.65
C ASP A 42 -3.62 13.63 -22.55
N PRO A 43 -4.33 14.71 -22.15
CA PRO A 43 -3.84 15.66 -21.14
C PRO A 43 -3.56 15.02 -19.77
N GLU A 44 -4.32 14.00 -19.37
CA GLU A 44 -4.09 13.31 -18.10
C GLU A 44 -2.80 12.48 -18.17
N VAL A 45 -2.57 11.79 -19.29
CA VAL A 45 -1.32 11.04 -19.52
C VAL A 45 -0.12 11.99 -19.51
N ILE A 46 -0.21 13.12 -20.23
CA ILE A 46 0.86 14.11 -20.30
C ILE A 46 1.17 14.66 -18.90
N GLY A 47 0.15 15.07 -18.15
CA GLY A 47 0.33 15.59 -16.79
C GLY A 47 0.91 14.55 -15.82
N GLY A 48 0.52 13.28 -15.95
CA GLY A 48 1.10 12.17 -15.18
C GLY A 48 2.59 11.97 -15.49
N VAL A 49 2.95 11.98 -16.77
CA VAL A 49 4.33 11.84 -17.25
C VAL A 49 5.21 13.00 -16.78
N GLU A 50 4.69 14.22 -16.78
CA GLU A 50 5.40 15.41 -16.27
C GLU A 50 5.64 15.34 -14.76
N LYS A 51 4.64 14.89 -13.99
CA LYS A 51 4.81 14.64 -12.55
C LYS A 51 5.89 13.60 -12.29
N VAL A 52 5.88 12.47 -13.02
CA VAL A 52 6.93 11.44 -12.89
C VAL A 52 8.31 12.02 -13.20
N ARG A 53 8.43 12.83 -14.26
CA ARG A 53 9.69 13.48 -14.60
C ARG A 53 10.17 14.40 -13.48
N TYR A 54 9.31 15.27 -12.97
CA TYR A 54 9.62 16.16 -11.85
C TYR A 54 10.14 15.39 -10.63
N LEU A 55 9.50 14.25 -10.29
CA LEU A 55 9.95 13.39 -9.19
C LEU A 55 11.34 12.77 -9.44
N LEU A 56 11.64 12.39 -10.68
CA LEU A 56 12.92 11.79 -11.05
C LEU A 56 14.07 12.81 -11.08
N GLU A 57 13.78 14.02 -11.55
CA GLU A 57 14.73 15.13 -11.66
C GLU A 57 15.02 15.80 -10.30
N THR A 58 14.05 15.79 -9.37
CA THR A 58 14.24 16.38 -8.03
C THR A 58 15.19 15.53 -7.18
N PRO A 59 16.36 16.07 -6.78
CA PRO A 59 17.31 15.34 -5.93
C PRO A 59 16.71 15.00 -4.57
N GLY A 60 16.90 13.76 -4.11
CA GLY A 60 16.47 13.33 -2.76
C GLY A 60 14.96 13.22 -2.56
N HIS A 61 14.13 13.28 -3.62
CA HIS A 61 12.68 13.24 -3.46
C HIS A 61 12.22 11.91 -2.81
N PRO A 62 11.46 11.91 -1.70
CA PRO A 62 11.10 10.68 -0.96
C PRO A 62 10.28 9.71 -1.82
N ALA A 63 9.37 10.21 -2.66
CA ALA A 63 8.61 9.38 -3.59
C ALA A 63 9.48 8.66 -4.63
N LYS A 64 10.65 9.22 -5.01
CA LYS A 64 11.60 8.55 -5.91
C LYS A 64 12.25 7.36 -5.21
N ALA A 65 12.66 7.53 -3.95
CA ALA A 65 13.20 6.44 -3.15
C ALA A 65 12.18 5.31 -2.96
N LEU A 66 10.92 5.66 -2.67
CA LEU A 66 9.82 4.70 -2.58
C LEU A 66 9.61 3.96 -3.90
N PHE A 67 9.56 4.68 -5.02
CA PHE A 67 9.38 4.09 -6.35
C PHE A 67 10.50 3.10 -6.69
N LYS A 68 11.77 3.44 -6.41
CA LYS A 68 12.90 2.51 -6.60
C LYS A 68 12.77 1.26 -5.75
N ARG A 69 12.42 1.41 -4.46
CA ARG A 69 12.18 0.26 -3.57
C ARG A 69 11.07 -0.65 -4.12
N VAL A 70 9.96 -0.08 -4.60
CA VAL A 70 8.88 -0.86 -5.23
C VAL A 70 9.41 -1.62 -6.45
N LEU A 71 10.24 -1.01 -7.28
CA LEU A 71 10.83 -1.67 -8.45
C LEU A 71 11.83 -2.78 -8.10
N GLU A 72 12.59 -2.61 -7.01
CA GLU A 72 13.63 -3.52 -6.55
C GLU A 72 13.07 -4.72 -5.77
N TYR A 73 12.16 -4.47 -4.81
CA TYR A 73 11.67 -5.50 -3.89
C TYR A 73 10.51 -6.34 -4.46
N LEU A 74 9.70 -5.79 -5.37
CA LEU A 74 8.56 -6.53 -5.91
C LEU A 74 8.96 -7.38 -7.14
N PRO A 75 8.62 -8.68 -7.14
CA PRO A 75 8.65 -9.52 -8.34
C PRO A 75 7.92 -8.86 -9.51
N ALA A 76 8.40 -9.12 -10.74
CA ALA A 76 7.88 -8.46 -11.93
C ALA A 76 6.36 -8.60 -12.12
N GLU A 77 5.80 -9.79 -11.87
CA GLU A 77 4.35 -10.02 -11.99
C GLU A 77 3.53 -9.20 -10.98
N ARG A 78 4.07 -8.97 -9.78
CA ARG A 78 3.41 -8.11 -8.78
C ARG A 78 3.50 -6.63 -9.16
N ARG A 79 4.62 -6.20 -9.74
CA ARG A 79 4.77 -4.84 -10.29
C ARG A 79 3.82 -4.58 -11.45
N ILE A 80 3.64 -5.58 -12.32
CA ILE A 80 2.66 -5.51 -13.41
C ILE A 80 1.26 -5.36 -12.85
N ARG A 81 0.87 -6.19 -11.87
CA ARG A 81 -0.47 -6.12 -11.29
C ARG A 81 -0.73 -4.79 -10.59
N LEU A 82 0.23 -4.30 -9.81
CA LEU A 82 0.17 -2.97 -9.20
C LEU A 82 -0.03 -1.88 -10.25
N PHE A 83 0.70 -1.95 -11.36
CA PHE A 83 0.56 -0.99 -12.44
C PHE A 83 -0.81 -1.08 -13.13
N GLU A 84 -1.28 -2.30 -13.39
CA GLU A 84 -2.58 -2.57 -14.01
C GLU A 84 -3.74 -2.07 -13.13
N THR A 85 -3.68 -2.22 -11.81
CA THR A 85 -4.75 -1.75 -10.91
C THR A 85 -4.67 -0.26 -10.63
N LEU A 86 -3.49 0.27 -10.31
CA LEU A 86 -3.35 1.66 -9.86
C LEU A 86 -3.32 2.66 -11.04
N PHE A 87 -2.47 2.43 -12.04
CA PHE A 87 -2.30 3.37 -13.14
C PHE A 87 -3.34 3.12 -14.24
N ASN A 88 -3.48 1.88 -14.71
CA ASN A 88 -4.47 1.56 -15.75
C ASN A 88 -5.90 1.59 -15.21
N GLY A 89 -6.14 0.95 -14.06
CA GLY A 89 -7.45 0.91 -13.41
C GLY A 89 -7.89 2.28 -12.91
N ALA A 90 -7.22 2.83 -11.89
CA ALA A 90 -7.70 4.05 -11.22
C ALA A 90 -7.52 5.33 -12.05
N TRP A 91 -6.37 5.50 -12.70
CA TRP A 91 -6.08 6.71 -13.47
C TRP A 91 -6.77 6.69 -14.84
N PHE A 92 -6.40 5.79 -15.74
CA PHE A 92 -6.84 5.86 -17.13
C PHE A 92 -8.27 5.35 -17.36
N LYS A 93 -8.56 4.10 -16.96
CA LYS A 93 -9.90 3.51 -17.11
C LYS A 93 -10.89 4.26 -16.24
N GLY A 94 -10.55 4.45 -14.97
CA GLY A 94 -11.37 5.18 -14.01
C GLY A 94 -11.59 6.64 -14.42
N GLY A 95 -10.55 7.32 -14.94
CA GLY A 95 -10.65 8.70 -15.44
C GLY A 95 -11.74 8.85 -16.48
N LYS A 96 -11.71 8.01 -17.52
CA LYS A 96 -12.71 8.02 -18.59
C LYS A 96 -14.13 7.74 -18.11
N VAL A 97 -14.30 6.81 -17.17
CA VAL A 97 -15.61 6.51 -16.59
C VAL A 97 -16.12 7.70 -15.76
N ARG A 98 -15.24 8.35 -14.99
CA ARG A 98 -15.59 9.55 -14.22
C ARG A 98 -15.87 10.76 -15.11
N ASP A 99 -15.17 10.91 -16.24
CA ASP A 99 -15.45 11.94 -17.26
C ASP A 99 -16.87 11.75 -17.82
N HIS A 100 -17.23 10.51 -18.16
CA HIS A 100 -18.56 10.20 -18.64
C HIS A 100 -19.64 10.57 -17.63
N TRP A 101 -19.47 10.18 -16.36
CA TRP A 101 -20.40 10.54 -15.30
C TRP A 101 -20.46 12.04 -15.00
N GLU A 102 -19.35 12.75 -15.16
CA GLU A 102 -19.33 14.22 -15.05
C GLU A 102 -20.19 14.89 -16.12
N MET A 103 -20.15 14.38 -17.36
CA MET A 103 -21.00 14.87 -18.45
C MET A 103 -22.48 14.56 -18.21
N GLU A 104 -22.81 13.37 -17.71
CA GLU A 104 -24.19 12.92 -17.50
C GLU A 104 -24.84 13.55 -16.26
N LEU A 105 -24.11 13.63 -15.14
CA LEU A 105 -24.65 14.05 -13.83
C LEU A 105 -24.30 15.49 -13.45
N GLY A 106 -23.40 16.15 -14.19
CA GLY A 106 -22.84 17.45 -13.83
C GLY A 106 -21.89 17.40 -12.62
N PHE A 107 -21.49 16.20 -12.19
CA PHE A 107 -20.55 15.98 -11.08
C PHE A 107 -19.63 14.81 -11.39
N ARG A 108 -18.33 15.01 -11.20
CA ARG A 108 -17.31 13.97 -11.35
C ARG A 108 -17.23 13.09 -10.10
N PRO A 109 -17.48 11.77 -10.19
CA PRO A 109 -17.26 10.87 -9.05
C PRO A 109 -15.82 10.97 -8.50
N PRO A 110 -15.60 10.65 -7.21
CA PRO A 110 -14.29 10.83 -6.59
C PRO A 110 -13.24 9.86 -7.14
N PHE A 111 -11.96 10.22 -7.00
CA PHE A 111 -10.85 9.32 -7.37
C PHE A 111 -10.65 8.19 -6.36
N ILE A 112 -10.85 8.48 -5.07
CA ILE A 112 -10.59 7.58 -3.94
C ILE A 112 -11.87 7.42 -3.13
N MET A 113 -12.17 6.19 -2.72
CA MET A 113 -13.14 5.92 -1.66
C MET A 113 -12.43 5.42 -0.41
N ILE A 114 -12.81 5.97 0.74
CA ILE A 114 -12.40 5.49 2.07
C ILE A 114 -13.48 4.56 2.60
N LEU A 115 -13.14 3.29 2.83
CA LEU A 115 -14.06 2.28 3.32
C LEU A 115 -13.58 1.74 4.67
N SER A 116 -14.47 1.76 5.67
CA SER A 116 -14.27 1.13 6.98
C SER A 116 -15.26 -0.03 7.13
N PRO A 117 -14.90 -1.26 6.71
CA PRO A 117 -15.84 -2.39 6.75
C PRO A 117 -16.17 -2.85 8.18
N THR A 118 -15.30 -2.51 9.13
CA THR A 118 -15.52 -2.74 10.56
C THR A 118 -14.94 -1.57 11.36
N LEU A 119 -15.52 -1.30 12.53
CA LEU A 119 -14.92 -0.40 13.53
C LEU A 119 -14.28 -1.17 14.69
N HIS A 120 -14.33 -2.52 14.66
CA HIS A 120 -13.68 -3.36 15.66
C HIS A 120 -12.17 -3.28 15.54
N CYS A 121 -11.48 -3.14 16.67
CA CYS A 121 -10.03 -3.08 16.74
C CYS A 121 -9.52 -3.89 17.93
N ASN A 122 -8.38 -4.56 17.75
CA ASN A 122 -7.69 -5.28 18.83
C ASN A 122 -6.84 -4.35 19.73
N LEU A 123 -6.72 -3.07 19.40
CA LEU A 123 -5.98 -2.04 20.15
C LEU A 123 -6.90 -0.91 20.63
N ARG A 124 -6.38 -0.07 21.53
CA ARG A 124 -7.07 1.13 22.04
C ARG A 124 -6.13 2.34 22.09
N CYS A 125 -5.69 2.79 20.92
CA CYS A 125 -4.66 3.81 20.81
C CYS A 125 -5.11 5.18 21.36
N LYS A 126 -4.17 5.94 21.91
CA LYS A 126 -4.34 7.34 22.31
C LYS A 126 -4.66 8.18 21.07
N GLY A 127 -5.76 8.94 21.09
CA GLY A 127 -6.17 9.76 19.95
C GLY A 127 -6.87 9.00 18.81
N CYS A 128 -7.22 7.72 19.02
CA CYS A 128 -7.91 6.93 18.00
C CYS A 128 -9.28 7.52 17.65
N TYR A 129 -9.48 7.88 16.38
CA TYR A 129 -10.74 8.45 15.91
C TYR A 129 -11.88 7.43 16.01
N THR A 130 -11.66 6.16 15.68
CA THR A 130 -12.70 5.11 15.63
C THR A 130 -13.34 4.84 16.99
N LEU A 131 -12.57 4.91 18.08
CA LEU A 131 -13.10 4.78 19.44
C LEU A 131 -14.15 5.86 19.77
N ARG A 132 -14.08 7.03 19.14
CA ARG A 132 -15.02 8.14 19.36
C ARG A 132 -16.38 7.91 18.69
N TYR A 133 -16.47 7.04 17.69
CA TYR A 133 -17.71 6.75 16.95
C TYR A 133 -18.58 5.67 17.63
N GLY A 134 -18.05 5.01 18.67
CA GLY A 134 -18.70 3.87 19.31
C GLY A 134 -18.68 2.60 18.44
N MET A 135 -19.16 1.49 18.99
CA MET A 135 -19.27 0.24 18.24
C MET A 135 -20.43 0.34 17.26
N LYS A 136 -20.15 0.09 15.97
CA LYS A 136 -21.15 -0.03 14.90
C LYS A 136 -21.15 -1.46 14.38
N PRO A 137 -22.27 -1.96 13.84
CA PRO A 137 -22.29 -3.21 13.11
C PRO A 137 -21.25 -3.19 12.00
N GLU A 138 -20.52 -4.30 11.82
CA GLU A 138 -19.66 -4.48 10.65
C GLU A 138 -20.49 -4.68 9.39
N LEU A 139 -19.92 -4.34 8.23
CA LEU A 139 -20.55 -4.56 6.94
C LEU A 139 -20.52 -6.05 6.60
N SER A 140 -21.66 -6.58 6.15
CA SER A 140 -21.69 -7.93 5.59
C SER A 140 -20.85 -8.00 4.32
N LEU A 141 -20.34 -9.19 3.99
CA LEU A 141 -19.63 -9.41 2.72
C LEU A 141 -20.46 -8.98 1.50
N GLU A 142 -21.78 -9.22 1.53
CA GLU A 142 -22.69 -8.82 0.46
C GLU A 142 -22.76 -7.30 0.29
N ALA A 143 -22.82 -6.56 1.39
CA ALA A 143 -22.85 -5.10 1.36
C ALA A 143 -21.53 -4.54 0.81
N VAL A 144 -20.38 -5.11 1.24
CA VAL A 144 -19.06 -4.71 0.75
C VAL A 144 -18.91 -5.03 -0.74
N TYR A 145 -19.32 -6.23 -1.16
CA TYR A 145 -19.25 -6.66 -2.55
C TYR A 145 -20.05 -5.71 -3.46
N ARG A 146 -21.31 -5.44 -3.10
CA ARG A 146 -22.15 -4.50 -3.85
C ARG A 146 -21.52 -3.10 -3.92
N LEU A 147 -21.06 -2.57 -2.78
CA LEU A 147 -20.43 -1.24 -2.72
C LEU A 147 -19.19 -1.14 -3.62
N LEU A 148 -18.34 -2.16 -3.62
CA LEU A 148 -17.14 -2.18 -4.44
C LEU A 148 -17.47 -2.34 -5.93
N THR A 149 -18.51 -3.12 -6.28
CA THR A 149 -19.02 -3.17 -7.65
C THR A 149 -19.53 -1.81 -8.12
N GLU A 150 -20.32 -1.11 -7.30
CA GLU A 150 -20.78 0.26 -7.58
C GLU A 150 -19.59 1.23 -7.74
N CYS A 151 -18.53 1.07 -6.95
CA CYS A 151 -17.30 1.84 -7.12
C CYS A 151 -16.68 1.62 -8.51
N GLU A 152 -16.59 0.37 -9.00
CA GLU A 152 -16.04 0.08 -10.33
C GLU A 152 -16.87 0.67 -11.46
N GLU A 153 -18.21 0.67 -11.32
CA GLU A 153 -19.17 1.28 -12.25
C GLU A 153 -19.05 2.81 -12.30
N LEU A 154 -18.73 3.43 -11.16
CA LEU A 154 -18.46 4.87 -11.04
C LEU A 154 -17.03 5.26 -11.42
N GLY A 155 -16.18 4.30 -11.76
CA GLY A 155 -14.79 4.55 -12.12
C GLY A 155 -13.85 4.73 -10.93
N ILE A 156 -14.26 4.32 -9.73
CA ILE A 156 -13.49 4.41 -8.49
C ILE A 156 -12.73 3.09 -8.27
N TYR A 157 -11.47 3.06 -8.71
CA TYR A 157 -10.60 1.87 -8.56
C TYR A 157 -9.50 2.04 -7.51
N PHE A 158 -9.51 3.13 -6.74
CA PHE A 158 -8.63 3.31 -5.58
C PHE A 158 -9.49 3.30 -4.32
N ILE A 159 -9.38 2.23 -3.53
CA ILE A 159 -10.09 2.10 -2.26
C ILE A 159 -9.09 2.08 -1.11
N THR A 160 -9.20 3.04 -0.20
CA THR A 160 -8.45 3.03 1.06
C THR A 160 -9.27 2.32 2.12
N ILE A 161 -8.76 1.20 2.61
CA ILE A 161 -9.37 0.42 3.69
C ILE A 161 -8.84 0.93 5.03
N LEU A 162 -9.76 1.48 5.82
CA LEU A 162 -9.57 1.94 7.19
C LEU A 162 -10.52 1.17 8.14
N GLY A 163 -10.79 1.76 9.31
CA GLY A 163 -11.76 1.28 10.28
C GLY A 163 -11.14 0.29 11.25
N GLY A 164 -11.46 0.45 12.55
CA GLY A 164 -10.88 -0.29 13.65
C GLY A 164 -9.48 -0.83 13.36
N GLU A 165 -9.34 -2.15 13.25
CA GLU A 165 -8.22 -2.82 12.58
C GLU A 165 -8.77 -3.65 11.39
N PRO A 166 -8.46 -3.35 10.13
CA PRO A 166 -8.99 -4.11 8.99
C PRO A 166 -8.71 -5.61 9.05
N ARG A 167 -7.61 -6.02 9.68
CA ARG A 167 -7.28 -7.44 9.88
C ARG A 167 -8.23 -8.21 10.81
N VAL A 168 -9.08 -7.54 11.59
CA VAL A 168 -10.13 -8.24 12.35
C VAL A 168 -11.37 -8.50 11.52
N TYR A 169 -11.52 -7.85 10.36
CA TYR A 169 -12.66 -8.07 9.48
C TYR A 169 -12.52 -9.44 8.79
N PRO A 170 -13.45 -10.40 9.02
CA PRO A 170 -13.30 -11.78 8.57
C PRO A 170 -13.26 -11.93 7.05
N HIS A 171 -13.82 -10.95 6.31
CA HIS A 171 -13.94 -11.02 4.86
C HIS A 171 -12.92 -10.16 4.11
N LEU A 172 -11.92 -9.59 4.78
CA LEU A 172 -10.95 -8.69 4.16
C LEU A 172 -10.31 -9.31 2.91
N PHE A 173 -9.75 -10.51 3.00
CA PHE A 173 -9.12 -11.10 1.82
C PHE A 173 -10.10 -11.45 0.71
N THR A 174 -11.30 -11.95 1.07
CA THR A 174 -12.33 -12.28 0.10
C THR A 174 -12.75 -11.05 -0.72
N MET A 175 -12.88 -9.88 -0.10
CA MET A 175 -13.19 -8.64 -0.85
C MET A 175 -12.04 -8.22 -1.78
N LEU A 176 -10.78 -8.34 -1.36
CA LEU A 176 -9.62 -7.99 -2.20
C LEU A 176 -9.51 -8.91 -3.42
N GLU A 177 -9.75 -10.21 -3.21
CA GLU A 177 -9.68 -11.26 -4.23
C GLU A 177 -10.83 -11.15 -5.23
N LYS A 178 -12.04 -10.76 -4.77
CA LYS A 178 -13.22 -10.60 -5.62
C LYS A 178 -13.21 -9.35 -6.50
N HIS A 179 -12.39 -8.35 -6.18
CA HIS A 179 -12.25 -7.13 -6.97
C HIS A 179 -10.79 -6.92 -7.44
N PRO A 180 -10.29 -7.78 -8.33
CA PRO A 180 -8.87 -7.78 -8.73
C PRO A 180 -8.46 -6.53 -9.53
N SER A 181 -9.41 -5.80 -10.10
CA SER A 181 -9.23 -4.54 -10.83
C SER A 181 -9.05 -3.33 -9.91
N ILE A 182 -9.50 -3.42 -8.67
CA ILE A 182 -9.38 -2.35 -7.69
C ILE A 182 -8.00 -2.41 -7.04
N PHE A 183 -7.34 -1.26 -6.94
CA PHE A 183 -6.20 -1.08 -6.06
C PHE A 183 -6.68 -0.73 -4.65
N PHE A 184 -6.23 -1.51 -3.68
CA PHE A 184 -6.54 -1.32 -2.26
C PHE A 184 -5.33 -0.77 -1.50
N GLN A 185 -5.55 0.28 -0.73
CA GLN A 185 -4.59 0.74 0.27
C GLN A 185 -5.11 0.35 1.65
N VAL A 186 -4.53 -0.70 2.24
CA VAL A 186 -4.99 -1.25 3.52
C VAL A 186 -4.12 -0.71 4.64
N TYR A 187 -4.71 0.10 5.52
CA TYR A 187 -4.05 0.52 6.76
C TYR A 187 -4.15 -0.58 7.80
N THR A 188 -3.09 -0.80 8.56
CA THR A 188 -3.08 -1.81 9.64
C THR A 188 -2.13 -1.39 10.75
N ASN A 189 -2.46 -1.75 11.97
CA ASN A 189 -1.56 -1.65 13.12
C ASN A 189 -0.48 -2.74 13.11
N GLY A 190 -0.51 -3.70 12.17
CA GLY A 190 0.53 -4.72 12.00
C GLY A 190 0.52 -5.87 13.01
N THR A 191 -0.15 -5.75 14.16
CA THR A 191 -0.11 -6.77 15.24
C THR A 191 -0.69 -8.13 14.85
N LEU A 192 -1.60 -8.14 13.87
CA LEU A 192 -2.25 -9.35 13.38
C LEU A 192 -1.63 -9.86 12.08
N MET A 193 -0.52 -9.25 11.63
CA MET A 193 0.22 -9.68 10.46
C MET A 193 1.01 -10.95 10.77
N THR A 194 0.86 -11.96 9.93
CA THR A 194 1.68 -13.18 9.94
C THR A 194 2.34 -13.34 8.57
N LYS A 195 3.33 -14.22 8.45
CA LYS A 195 3.98 -14.52 7.16
C LYS A 195 2.96 -14.95 6.10
N GLU A 196 2.11 -15.92 6.42
CA GLU A 196 1.03 -16.40 5.54
C GLU A 196 0.11 -15.25 5.09
N LYS A 197 -0.27 -14.38 6.04
CA LYS A 197 -1.11 -13.21 5.77
C LYS A 197 -0.42 -12.16 4.90
N ALA A 198 0.90 -12.01 4.99
CA ALA A 198 1.69 -11.13 4.14
C ALA A 198 1.83 -11.73 2.72
N GLU A 199 2.06 -13.04 2.62
CA GLU A 199 2.10 -13.78 1.36
C GLU A 199 0.78 -13.66 0.61
N ARG A 200 -0.36 -13.83 1.30
CA ARG A 200 -1.68 -13.69 0.71
C ARG A 200 -1.97 -12.29 0.15
N PHE A 201 -1.52 -11.22 0.80
CA PHE A 201 -1.57 -9.88 0.21
C PHE A 201 -0.69 -9.77 -1.04
N ALA A 202 0.49 -10.37 -1.00
CA ALA A 202 1.43 -10.32 -2.10
C ALA A 202 0.94 -11.13 -3.32
N GLU A 203 0.20 -12.21 -3.09
CA GLU A 203 -0.51 -13.00 -4.11
C GLU A 203 -1.72 -12.24 -4.67
N ALA A 204 -2.50 -11.59 -3.81
CA ALA A 204 -3.58 -10.71 -4.24
C ALA A 204 -3.05 -9.57 -5.13
N GLY A 205 -1.85 -9.04 -4.87
CA GLY A 205 -1.08 -8.19 -5.78
C GLY A 205 -1.74 -6.88 -6.26
N ASN A 206 -2.94 -6.59 -5.74
CA ASN A 206 -3.71 -5.38 -5.95
C ASN A 206 -3.79 -4.53 -4.67
N THR A 207 -2.89 -4.78 -3.70
CA THR A 207 -2.94 -4.16 -2.38
C THR A 207 -1.59 -3.55 -2.00
N ALA A 208 -1.62 -2.33 -1.48
CA ALA A 208 -0.53 -1.75 -0.69
C ALA A 208 -0.92 -1.78 0.79
N VAL A 209 -0.08 -2.41 1.61
CA VAL A 209 -0.25 -2.44 3.07
C VAL A 209 0.50 -1.25 3.66
N VAL A 210 -0.21 -0.44 4.44
CA VAL A 210 0.33 0.72 5.15
C VAL A 210 0.32 0.43 6.64
N ILE A 211 1.49 0.31 7.25
CA ILE A 211 1.64 0.00 8.67
C ILE A 211 1.71 1.31 9.45
N SER A 212 0.86 1.46 10.47
CA SER A 212 0.90 2.58 11.40
C SER A 212 2.05 2.42 12.40
N ILE A 213 3.01 3.34 12.40
CA ILE A 213 4.16 3.40 13.31
C ILE A 213 4.21 4.82 13.86
N GLU A 214 4.23 4.95 15.19
CA GLU A 214 4.06 6.23 15.90
C GLU A 214 5.31 6.55 16.73
N GLY A 215 6.46 6.59 16.03
CA GLY A 215 7.77 6.83 16.62
C GLY A 215 8.59 5.56 16.85
N GLY A 216 9.53 5.62 17.79
CA GLY A 216 10.30 4.46 18.25
C GLY A 216 9.42 3.44 18.99
N GLU A 217 10.00 2.32 19.42
CA GLU A 217 9.28 1.23 20.10
C GLU A 217 8.47 1.73 21.31
N GLY A 218 9.14 2.42 22.25
CA GLY A 218 8.47 2.94 23.45
C GLY A 218 7.36 3.97 23.16
N GLU A 219 7.52 4.76 22.10
CA GLU A 219 6.53 5.76 21.68
C GLU A 219 5.32 5.09 21.03
N THR A 220 5.56 4.14 20.12
CA THR A 220 4.52 3.33 19.48
C THR A 220 3.75 2.52 20.53
N ASP A 221 4.44 1.97 21.53
CA ASP A 221 3.85 1.23 22.63
C ASP A 221 2.99 2.08 23.54
N ALA A 222 3.48 3.26 23.91
CA ALA A 222 2.73 4.22 24.70
C ALA A 222 1.51 4.71 23.93
N TYR A 223 1.65 4.93 22.62
CA TYR A 223 0.57 5.36 21.74
C TYR A 223 -0.54 4.30 21.64
N ALA A 224 -0.17 3.05 21.37
CA ALA A 224 -1.12 1.95 21.23
C ALA A 224 -1.54 1.31 22.57
N ALA A 225 -0.93 1.75 23.67
CA ALA A 225 -1.08 1.30 25.06
C ALA A 225 -0.79 -0.21 25.33
N ARG A 226 -0.60 -1.05 24.30
CA ARG A 226 -0.36 -2.52 24.42
C ARG A 226 0.41 -3.17 23.23
N TRP A 227 1.12 -2.43 22.38
CA TRP A 227 1.64 -2.96 21.11
C TRP A 227 2.85 -3.89 21.25
N GLY A 228 3.94 -3.45 21.88
CA GLY A 228 5.21 -4.16 21.97
C GLY A 228 5.12 -5.41 22.83
N ARG A 229 4.41 -5.35 23.97
CA ARG A 229 4.09 -6.57 24.74
C ARG A 229 3.29 -7.63 23.96
N LEU A 230 2.50 -7.23 22.96
CA LEU A 230 1.79 -8.15 22.09
C LEU A 230 2.70 -8.65 20.96
N ALA A 231 3.50 -7.77 20.36
CA ALA A 231 4.47 -8.11 19.32
C ALA A 231 5.54 -9.09 19.84
N ASP A 232 6.11 -8.86 21.02
CA ASP A 232 7.08 -9.74 21.68
C ASP A 232 6.50 -11.13 21.96
N ARG A 233 5.25 -11.17 22.43
CA ARG A 233 4.55 -12.44 22.67
C ARG A 233 4.29 -13.23 21.39
N VAL A 234 3.86 -12.56 20.32
CA VAL A 234 3.62 -13.20 19.02
C VAL A 234 4.94 -13.70 18.43
N TRP A 235 6.01 -12.89 18.53
CA TRP A 235 7.34 -13.30 18.08
C TRP A 235 7.87 -14.52 18.84
N ALA A 236 7.84 -14.50 20.17
CA ALA A 236 8.28 -15.63 21.00
C ALA A 236 7.44 -16.91 20.74
N GLN A 237 6.13 -16.75 20.48
CA GLN A 237 5.25 -17.90 20.25
C GLN A 237 5.39 -18.51 18.85
N GLU A 238 5.69 -17.71 17.82
CA GLU A 238 5.70 -18.16 16.42
C GLU A 238 7.11 -18.47 15.90
N TYR A 239 8.16 -17.82 16.42
CA TYR A 239 9.54 -18.00 15.95
C TYR A 239 10.41 -18.88 16.86
N GLU A 240 10.22 -18.87 18.18
CA GLU A 240 10.99 -19.77 19.07
C GLU A 240 10.47 -21.22 19.06
N LYS A 241 9.22 -21.44 18.63
CA LYS A 241 8.64 -22.79 18.50
C LYS A 241 9.02 -23.51 17.20
N GLY A 242 9.62 -22.82 16.24
CA GLY A 242 10.16 -23.43 15.02
C GLY A 242 11.60 -23.87 15.25
N GLU A 243 11.80 -25.16 15.54
CA GLU A 243 13.11 -25.81 15.63
C GLU A 243 13.97 -25.51 14.39
N ILE A 244 14.93 -24.59 14.52
CA ILE A 244 16.13 -24.61 13.67
C ILE A 244 17.18 -25.41 14.43
N SER A 245 17.19 -26.72 14.16
CA SER A 245 18.33 -27.57 14.46
C SER A 245 19.43 -27.28 13.44
N SER A 246 20.58 -26.82 13.90
CA SER A 246 21.84 -27.18 13.27
C SER A 246 22.96 -27.14 14.29
N GLU A 247 23.42 -28.32 14.71
CA GLU A 247 24.72 -28.51 15.32
C GLU A 247 25.80 -27.82 14.48
N ARG A 248 26.58 -26.94 15.11
CA ARG A 248 28.00 -26.73 14.82
C ARG A 248 28.68 -25.95 15.95
N ASP A 249 29.60 -26.65 16.61
CA ASP A 249 30.73 -26.21 17.44
C ASP A 249 30.56 -25.03 18.40
N GLY A 250 30.48 -25.37 19.70
CA GLY A 250 31.69 -25.28 20.51
C GLY A 250 32.37 -23.92 20.65
N SER A 251 31.62 -22.83 20.77
CA SER A 251 32.12 -21.62 21.43
C SER A 251 30.98 -20.90 22.14
N SER A 252 31.24 -20.52 23.38
CA SER A 252 30.40 -19.74 24.30
C SER A 252 29.31 -18.89 23.66
N LEU A 253 28.09 -19.02 24.21
CA LEU A 253 26.96 -18.11 24.03
C LEU A 253 27.42 -16.64 24.18
N SER A 254 27.67 -15.96 23.08
CA SER A 254 27.81 -14.49 23.03
C SER A 254 27.17 -13.93 21.75
N ASP A 255 26.17 -13.08 21.95
CA ASP A 255 25.77 -11.95 21.10
C ASP A 255 25.24 -12.14 19.67
N SER A 256 24.83 -13.32 19.21
CA SER A 256 24.34 -13.48 17.81
C SER A 256 22.83 -13.58 17.58
N ASN A 257 21.96 -13.48 18.60
CA ASN A 257 20.50 -13.45 18.41
C ASN A 257 19.92 -12.03 18.55
N VAL A 258 20.22 -11.19 17.56
CA VAL A 258 19.78 -9.80 17.50
C VAL A 258 18.45 -9.73 16.74
N SER A 259 17.39 -9.23 17.40
CA SER A 259 16.10 -8.92 16.75
C SER A 259 16.32 -8.02 15.52
N PRO A 260 15.55 -8.18 14.42
CA PRO A 260 15.62 -7.28 13.26
C PRO A 260 15.49 -5.79 13.63
N PHE A 261 14.86 -5.49 14.77
CA PHE A 261 14.77 -4.15 15.34
C PHE A 261 16.12 -3.61 15.83
N MET A 262 16.92 -4.42 16.52
CA MET A 262 18.27 -4.03 16.97
C MET A 262 19.27 -3.97 15.81
N GLU A 263 19.05 -4.71 14.73
CA GLU A 263 19.84 -4.58 13.49
C GLU A 263 19.52 -3.27 12.76
N TRP A 264 18.25 -2.84 12.77
CA TRP A 264 17.82 -1.53 12.24
C TRP A 264 18.38 -0.35 13.03
N GLU A 265 18.35 -0.41 14.38
CA GLU A 265 18.95 0.61 15.26
C GLU A 265 20.47 0.76 15.05
N LYS A 266 21.18 -0.36 14.89
CA LYS A 266 22.62 -0.36 14.56
C LYS A 266 22.92 0.24 13.19
N MET A 267 22.02 0.07 12.21
CA MET A 267 22.21 0.58 10.85
C MET A 267 21.86 2.07 10.68
N HIS A 268 20.97 2.64 11.52
CA HIS A 268 20.36 3.95 11.26
C HIS A 268 20.54 4.98 12.40
N GLY A 269 21.43 4.72 13.36
CA GLY A 269 21.91 5.63 14.41
C GLY A 269 21.07 6.89 14.68
N HIS A 270 20.28 6.89 15.76
CA HIS A 270 19.52 8.01 16.35
C HIS A 270 19.56 9.38 15.63
N GLU A 271 18.91 9.51 14.47
CA GLU A 271 18.45 10.82 13.99
C GLU A 271 17.01 11.05 14.48
N ARG A 272 16.90 11.84 15.55
CA ARG A 272 15.65 12.33 16.13
C ARG A 272 14.93 13.22 15.12
N ILE A 273 13.84 12.73 14.51
CA ILE A 273 12.88 13.59 13.80
C ILE A 273 11.90 14.14 14.84
N HIS A 274 12.23 15.29 15.43
CA HIS A 274 11.23 16.10 16.12
C HIS A 274 10.38 16.84 15.07
N GLN A 275 9.13 16.43 14.89
CA GLN A 275 8.09 17.32 14.38
C GLN A 275 6.94 17.34 15.38
N GLY A 276 7.01 18.29 16.31
CA GLY A 276 5.92 18.63 17.20
C GLY A 276 4.89 19.49 16.46
N HIS A 277 3.63 19.09 16.50
CA HIS A 277 2.50 19.96 16.22
C HIS A 277 2.20 20.78 17.49
N GLU A 278 2.68 22.02 17.53
CA GLU A 278 2.08 23.05 18.40
C GLU A 278 0.95 23.71 17.59
N GLY A 279 -0.29 23.55 18.06
CA GLY A 279 -1.44 24.27 17.52
C GLY A 279 -1.46 25.71 18.02
N PRO A 280 -2.05 26.67 17.28
CA PRO A 280 -2.13 28.05 17.73
C PRO A 280 -3.22 28.18 18.81
N GLU A 281 -2.81 28.56 20.02
CA GLU A 281 -3.71 29.13 21.03
C GLU A 281 -4.16 30.51 20.55
N GLY A 282 -5.47 30.74 20.55
CA GLY A 282 -6.05 32.01 20.15
C GLY A 282 -5.89 33.09 21.22
N HIS A 283 -5.64 34.31 20.77
CA HIS A 283 -6.33 35.53 21.15
C HIS A 283 -6.17 36.58 20.05
#